data_AF-A0A934SXC8-F1
#
_entry.id   AF-A0A934SXC8-F1
#
_cell.length_a   1.000
_cell.length_b   1.000
_cell.length_c   1.000
_cell.angle_alpha   90.00
_cell.angle_beta   90.00
_cell.angle_gamma   90.00
#
_symmetry.space_group_name_H-M   'P 1'
#
loop_
_entity.id
_entity.type
_entity.pdbx_description
1 polymer ?
#
loop_
_entity_poly.entity_id
_entity_poly.type
_entity_poly.pdbx_seq_one_letter_code
_entity_poly.pdbx_strand_id
1 'polypeptide(L)' 'MSFRVSPKFKVLLEAAAAREHRSLTNMLETLLFTYCDQQGLTEASSTAAASEKNKKGAKE' A
#
# COMPACT_ATOMS: atom_id res chain seq x y z
N MET A 1 -0.61 -18.28 -1.42
CA MET A 1 0.58 -17.59 -1.96
C MET A 1 1.68 -17.58 -0.90
N SER A 2 2.87 -18.10 -1.21
CA SER A 2 4.01 -18.11 -0.27
C SER A 2 4.96 -16.97 -0.61
N PHE A 3 5.06 -15.97 0.28
CA PHE A 3 5.99 -14.87 0.13
C PHE A 3 7.32 -15.19 0.81
N ARG A 4 8.42 -15.09 0.07
CA ARG A 4 9.77 -15.05 0.66
C ARG A 4 10.09 -13.60 1.00
N VAL A 5 10.05 -13.28 2.28
CA VAL A 5 10.41 -11.96 2.80
C VAL A 5 11.68 -12.06 3.63
N SER A 6 12.42 -10.96 3.70
CA SER A 6 13.59 -10.88 4.58
C SER A 6 13.16 -10.96 6.04
N PRO A 7 13.98 -11.55 6.95
CA PRO A 7 13.65 -11.65 8.37
C PRO A 7 13.39 -10.29 9.01
N LYS A 8 14.13 -9.25 8.59
CA LYS A 8 13.89 -7.86 9.03
C LYS A 8 12.50 -7.35 8.67
N PHE A 9 12.01 -7.67 7.46
CA PHE A 9 10.67 -7.28 7.03
C PHE A 9 9.58 -7.94 7.88
N LYS A 10 9.76 -9.24 8.18
CA LYS A 10 8.83 -9.98 9.03
C LYS A 10 8.68 -9.33 10.41
N VAL A 11 9.80 -9.00 11.07
CA VAL A 11 9.78 -8.35 12.41
C VAL A 11 9.07 -6.99 12.37
N LEU A 12 9.32 -6.18 11.34
CA LEU A 12 8.65 -4.88 11.19
C LEU A 12 7.15 -5.03 10.92
N LEU A 13 6.77 -5.99 10.08
CA LEU A 13 5.37 -6.28 9.79
C LEU A 13 4.64 -6.80 11.04
N GLU A 14 5.28 -7.66 11.82
CA GLU A 14 4.75 -8.16 13.11
C GLU A 14 4.52 -7.02 14.09
N ALA A 15 5.50 -6.11 14.24
CA ALA A 15 5.36 -4.94 15.10
C ALA A 15 4.23 -4.01 14.63
N ALA A 16 4.11 -3.77 13.32
CA ALA A 16 3.07 -2.92 12.76
C ALA A 16 1.67 -3.54 12.92
N ALA A 17 1.54 -4.84 12.65
CA ALA A 17 0.29 -5.58 12.79
C ALA A 17 -0.17 -5.66 14.25
N ALA A 18 0.76 -5.88 15.19
CA ALA A 18 0.47 -5.89 16.62
C ALA A 18 -0.06 -4.53 17.11
N ARG A 19 0.48 -3.41 16.60
CA ARG A 19 0.02 -2.06 16.95
C ARG A 19 -1.40 -1.75 16.48
N GLU A 20 -1.78 -2.27 15.32
CA GLU A 20 -3.13 -2.10 14.73
C GLU A 20 -4.12 -3.18 15.17
N HIS A 21 -3.70 -4.15 15.99
CA HIS A 21 -4.51 -5.30 16.41
C HIS A 21 -5.11 -6.08 15.22
N ARG A 22 -4.35 -6.20 14.12
CA ARG A 22 -4.77 -6.95 12.91
C ARG A 22 -3.80 -8.08 12.58
N SER A 23 -4.27 -9.02 11.77
CA SER A 23 -3.42 -10.08 11.20
C SER A 23 -2.35 -9.51 10.27
N LEU A 24 -1.21 -10.20 10.15
CA LEU A 24 -0.09 -9.81 9.28
C LEU A 24 -0.53 -9.57 7.82
N THR A 25 -1.37 -10.46 7.29
CA THR A 25 -1.90 -10.34 5.92
C THR A 25 -2.73 -9.07 5.76
N ASN A 26 -3.61 -8.78 6.72
CA ASN A 26 -4.49 -7.62 6.65
C ASN A 26 -3.70 -6.30 6.79
N MET A 27 -2.60 -6.31 7.55
CA MET A 27 -1.69 -5.17 7.62
C MET A 27 -0.91 -5.00 6.31
N LEU A 28 -0.45 -6.10 5.72
CA LEU A 28 0.22 -6.07 4.41
C LEU A 28 -0.72 -5.54 3.33
N GLU A 29 -1.97 -6.00 3.29
CA GLU A 29 -3.01 -5.50 2.38
C GLU A 29 -3.24 -4.01 2.57
N THR A 30 -3.39 -3.53 3.81
CA THR A 30 -3.58 -2.11 4.09
C THR A 30 -2.39 -1.28 3.61
N LEU A 31 -1.16 -1.70 3.91
CA LEU A 31 0.06 -1.04 3.43
C LEU A 31 0.14 -1.01 1.90
N LEU A 32 -0.27 -2.10 1.24
CA LEU A 32 -0.29 -2.20 -0.21
C LEU A 32 -1.33 -1.25 -0.80
N PHE A 33 -2.56 -1.24 -0.29
CA PHE A 33 -3.60 -0.31 -0.74
C PHE A 33 -3.20 1.14 -0.52
N THR A 34 -2.69 1.49 0.66
CA THR A 34 -2.20 2.84 0.97
C THR A 34 -1.02 3.25 0.08
N TYR A 35 -0.14 2.32 -0.28
CA TYR A 35 0.95 2.60 -1.22
C TYR A 35 0.41 2.83 -2.64
N CYS A 36 -0.49 1.97 -3.11
CA CYS A 36 -1.12 2.10 -4.43
C CYS A 36 -1.93 3.39 -4.55
N ASP A 37 -2.71 3.75 -3.52
CA ASP A 37 -3.48 4.99 -3.44
C ASP A 37 -2.56 6.23 -3.53
N GLN A 38 -1.49 6.27 -2.74
CA GLN A 38 -0.51 7.37 -2.79
C GLN A 38 0.19 7.52 -4.15
N GLN A 39 0.36 6.43 -4.88
CA GLN A 39 0.99 6.42 -6.20
C GLN A 39 -0.02 6.59 -7.34
N GLY A 40 -1.33 6.63 -7.05
CA GLY A 40 -2.38 6.63 -8.07
C GLY A 40 -2.45 5.32 -8.88
N LEU A 41 -1.90 4.23 -8.34
CA LEU A 41 -1.93 2.89 -8.93
C LEU A 41 -3.29 2.24 -8.65
N THR A 42 -4.33 2.76 -9.29
CA THR A 42 -5.65 2.12 -9.31
C THR A 42 -5.61 0.94 -10.29
N GLU A 43 -6.42 -0.09 -10.05
CA GLU A 43 -6.54 -1.30 -10.89
C GLU A 43 -6.83 -1.00 -12.38
N ALA A 44 -7.21 0.23 -12.71
CA ALA A 44 -7.33 0.76 -14.07
C ALA A 44 -5.99 1.07 -14.78
N SER A 45 -4.85 1.07 -14.09
CA SER A 45 -3.55 1.48 -14.63
C SER A 45 -2.83 0.37 -15.41
N SER A 46 -3.57 -0.50 -16.09
CA SER A 46 -3.06 -1.35 -17.18
C SER A 46 -3.66 -0.94 -18.52
N THR A 47 -3.97 0.34 -18.67
CA THR A 47 -4.11 0.98 -19.98
C THR A 47 -3.58 2.41 -19.89
N ALA A 48 -2.59 2.70 -20.72
CA ALA A 48 -1.92 3.99 -20.92
C ALA A 48 -0.87 4.40 -19.86
N ALA A 49 0.38 4.17 -20.25
CA ALA A 49 1.43 5.16 -20.02
C ALA A 49 0.94 6.53 -20.55
N ALA A 50 0.62 7.50 -19.67
CA ALA A 50 0.71 8.94 -19.93
C ALA A 50 0.18 9.79 -18.75
N SER A 51 0.89 10.90 -18.47
CA SER A 51 0.52 12.08 -17.66
C SER A 51 0.65 11.91 -16.14
N GLU A 52 1.69 12.43 -15.48
CA GLU A 52 2.01 13.85 -15.26
C GLU A 52 0.86 14.68 -14.68
N LYS A 53 1.10 15.22 -13.46
CA LYS A 53 0.49 16.38 -12.77
C LYS A 53 -1.05 16.51 -12.79
N ASN A 54 -1.68 16.63 -11.61
CA ASN A 54 -2.19 17.95 -11.20
C ASN A 54 -2.61 18.02 -9.72
N LYS A 55 -2.30 19.17 -9.10
CA LYS A 55 -2.93 19.73 -7.90
C LYS A 55 -4.46 19.65 -7.97
N LYS A 56 -5.10 19.38 -6.84
CA LYS A 56 -6.37 20.06 -6.50
C LYS A 56 -6.47 20.27 -4.99
N GLY A 57 -6.30 21.53 -4.58
CA GLY A 57 -6.82 22.02 -3.31
C GLY A 57 -8.28 22.45 -3.43
N ALA A 58 -8.79 22.94 -2.30
CA ALA A 58 -9.99 23.76 -2.10
C ALA A 58 -11.37 23.05 -2.09
N LYS A 59 -11.91 22.98 -0.86
CA LYS A 59 -13.18 23.54 -0.38
C LYS A 59 -14.49 23.08 -1.03
N GLU A 60 -15.37 22.54 -0.19
CA GLU A 60 -16.79 22.91 -0.07
C GLU A 60 -17.25 22.75 1.38
#